data_AF-A0A1J1LSJ2-F1
#
_entry.id   AF-A0A1J1LSJ2-F1
#
_cell.length_a   1.000
_cell.length_b   1.000
_cell.length_c   1.000
_cell.angle_alpha   90.00
_cell.angle_beta   90.00
_cell.angle_gamma   90.00
#
_symmetry.space_group_name_H-M   'P 1'
#
loop_
_entity.id
_entity.type
_entity.pdbx_description
1 polymer ?
#
loop_
_entity_poly.entity_id
_entity_poly.type
_entity_poly.pdbx_seq_one_letter_code
_entity_poly.pdbx_strand_id
1 'polypeptide(L)' 'MTIILTYLDSGVLIAAARGTDIVSLKATSILDSKERQFCSSPFVRLEILTKAKYHKQQDEVWC' A
#
# COMPACT_ATOMS: atom_id res chain seq x y z
N MET A 1 7.21 21.25 -12.49
CA MET A 1 7.00 20.34 -11.34
C MET A 1 7.73 19.04 -11.64
N THR A 2 8.66 18.65 -10.77
CA THR A 2 9.42 17.41 -10.93
C THR A 2 8.65 16.30 -10.23
N ILE A 3 8.27 15.26 -10.97
CA ILE A 3 7.56 14.11 -10.41
C ILE A 3 8.53 13.29 -9.57
N ILE A 4 8.14 12.92 -8.35
CA ILE A 4 8.94 12.08 -7.45
C ILE A 4 8.58 10.62 -7.70
N LEU A 5 9.51 9.85 -8.28
CA LEU A 5 9.34 8.40 -8.40
C LEU A 5 9.48 7.76 -7.02
N THR A 6 8.41 7.11 -6.55
CA THR A 6 8.32 6.53 -5.21
C THR A 6 8.05 5.04 -5.32
N TYR A 7 8.91 4.23 -4.72
CA TYR A 7 8.68 2.79 -4.63
C TYR A 7 7.69 2.48 -3.49
N LEU A 8 6.63 1.76 -3.79
CA LEU A 8 5.62 1.31 -2.83
C LEU A 8 5.97 -0.06 -2.26
N ASP A 9 5.98 -0.13 -0.93
CA ASP A 9 6.12 -1.37 -0.17
C ASP A 9 4.75 -1.95 0.23
N SER A 10 4.71 -3.25 0.54
CA SER A 10 3.49 -3.94 0.97
C SER A 10 2.92 -3.35 2.25
N GLY A 11 3.76 -2.88 3.18
CA GLY A 11 3.31 -2.31 4.44
C GLY A 11 2.46 -1.05 4.27
N VAL A 12 2.79 -0.20 3.28
CA VAL A 12 2.03 1.02 3.00
C VAL A 12 0.66 0.67 2.42
N LEU A 13 0.62 -0.29 1.48
CA LEU A 13 -0.62 -0.74 0.84
C LEU A 13 -1.54 -1.44 1.85
N ILE A 14 -0.99 -2.32 2.70
CA ILE A 14 -1.74 -3.00 3.76
C ILE A 14 -2.28 -2.00 4.79
N ALA A 15 -1.47 -1.02 5.20
CA ALA A 15 -1.92 0.01 6.13
C ALA A 15 -3.05 0.86 5.53
N ALA A 16 -2.92 1.30 4.28
CA ALA A 16 -3.97 2.04 3.59
C ALA A 16 -5.26 1.22 3.47
N ALA A 17 -5.15 -0.08 3.17
CA ALA A 17 -6.30 -0.96 3.01
C ALA A 17 -7.08 -1.23 4.31
N ARG A 18 -6.40 -1.34 5.45
CA ARG A 18 -7.06 -1.62 6.74
C ARG A 18 -7.89 -0.46 7.27
N GLY A 19 -7.54 0.80 6.97
CA GLY A 19 -8.38 1.96 7.31
C GLY A 19 -8.54 2.31 8.79
N THR A 20 -7.96 1.54 9.73
CA THR A 20 -8.33 1.62 11.16
C THR A 20 -7.41 2.48 12.03
N ASP A 21 -6.20 2.80 11.59
CA ASP A 21 -5.16 3.40 12.45
C ASP A 21 -4.52 4.68 11.86
N ILE A 22 -3.76 5.39 12.71
CA ILE A 22 -3.04 6.63 12.33
C ILE A 22 -2.06 6.36 11.17
N VAL A 23 -1.51 5.13 11.12
CA VAL A 23 -0.62 4.70 10.05
C VAL A 23 -1.39 4.60 8.73
N SER A 24 -2.62 4.08 8.73
CA SER A 24 -3.51 4.07 7.57
C SER A 24 -3.76 5.46 7.03
N LEU A 25 -4.12 6.43 7.87
CA LEU A 25 -4.34 7.82 7.45
C LEU A 25 -3.09 8.42 6.77
N LYS A 26 -1.91 8.14 7.32
CA LYS A 26 -0.65 8.60 6.74
C LYS A 26 -0.39 7.93 5.39
N ALA A 27 -0.61 6.61 5.29
CA ALA A 27 -0.46 5.85 4.06
C ALA A 27 -1.40 6.38 2.96
N THR A 28 -2.67 6.62 3.28
CA THR A 28 -3.63 7.22 2.35
C THR A 28 -3.19 8.60 1.89
N SER A 29 -2.72 9.47 2.80
CA SER A 29 -2.20 10.79 2.39
C SER A 29 -0.99 10.72 1.46
N ILE A 30 -0.18 9.66 1.57
CA ILE A 30 0.96 9.44 0.68
C ILE A 30 0.44 9.09 -0.72
N LEU A 31 -0.52 8.16 -0.79
CA LEU A 31 -1.16 7.67 -2.02
C LEU A 31 -1.96 8.77 -2.74
N ASP A 32 -2.55 9.70 -2.01
CA ASP A 32 -3.30 10.84 -2.55
C ASP A 32 -2.40 11.96 -3.12
N SER A 33 -1.08 11.85 -3.00
CA SER A 33 -0.17 12.89 -3.48
C SER A 33 -0.09 12.95 -4.99
N LYS A 34 -0.41 14.12 -5.53
CA LYS A 34 -0.30 14.45 -6.98
C LYS A 34 1.13 14.67 -7.44
N GLU A 35 2.09 14.74 -6.53
CA GLU A 35 3.50 14.99 -6.84
C GLU A 35 4.30 13.69 -7.00
N ARG A 36 3.69 12.53 -6.71
CA ARG A 36 4.34 11.23 -6.74
C ARG A 36 3.86 10.39 -7.90
N GLN A 37 4.80 9.69 -8.50
CA GLN A 37 4.52 8.57 -9.38
C GLN A 37 4.98 7.29 -8.69
N PHE A 38 4.08 6.33 -8.57
CA PHE A 38 4.36 5.12 -7.84
C PHE A 38 4.88 4.00 -8.74
N CYS A 39 5.86 3.27 -8.23
CA CYS A 39 6.32 2.00 -8.81
C CYS A 39 6.33 0.91 -7.74
N SER A 40 6.17 -0.34 -8.13
CA SER A 40 6.30 -1.49 -7.24
C SER A 40 6.80 -2.70 -8.03
N SER A 41 7.13 -3.78 -7.32
CA SER A 41 7.48 -5.06 -7.91
C SER A 41 6.32 -6.05 -7.80
N PRO A 42 6.17 -7.01 -8.74
CA PRO A 42 5.25 -8.14 -8.58
C PRO A 42 5.44 -8.93 -7.27
N PHE A 43 6.64 -8.91 -6.67
CA PHE A 43 6.89 -9.55 -5.38
C PHE A 43 6.12 -8.91 -4.22
N VAL A 44 5.84 -7.60 -4.30
CA VAL A 44 5.02 -6.88 -3.30
C VAL A 44 3.61 -7.47 -3.27
N ARG A 45 3.04 -7.76 -4.44
CA ARG A 45 1.72 -8.40 -4.55
C ARG A 45 1.71 -9.81 -3.96
N LEU A 46 2.76 -10.61 -4.20
CA LEU A 46 2.88 -11.94 -3.61
C LEU A 46 2.93 -11.88 -2.08
N GLU A 47 3.67 -10.92 -1.53
CA GLU A 47 3.75 -10.69 -0.09
C GLU A 47 2.38 -10.29 0.50
N ILE A 48 1.65 -9.39 -0.14
CA ILE A 48 0.32 -8.96 0.34
C ILE A 48 -0.66 -10.14 0.32
N LEU A 49 -0.77 -10.86 -0.79
CA LEU A 49 -1.72 -11.97 -0.92
C LEU A 49 -1.44 -13.09 0.09
N THR A 50 -0.16 -13.39 0.34
CA THR A 50 0.22 -14.41 1.32
C THR A 50 -0.13 -13.99 2.74
N LYS A 51 0.13 -12.73 3.13
CA LYS A 51 -0.25 -12.17 4.43
C LYS A 51 -1.76 -12.09 4.61
N ALA A 52 -2.49 -11.56 3.62
CA ALA A 52 -3.94 -11.44 3.61
C ALA A 52 -4.62 -12.80 3.79
N LYS A 53 -4.16 -13.82 3.05
CA LYS A 53 -4.67 -15.20 3.14
C LYS A 53 -4.34 -15.84 4.48
N TYR A 54 -3.12 -15.68 4.98
CA TYR A 54 -2.69 -16.26 6.26
C TYR A 54 -3.46 -15.65 7.44
N HIS A 55 -3.59 -14.32 7.47
CA HIS A 55 -4.28 -13.58 8.54
C HIS A 55 -5.80 -13.45 8.33
N LYS A 56 -6.36 -14.01 7.24
CA LYS A 56 -7.78 -13.91 6.86
C LYS A 56 -8.29 -12.46 6.71
N GLN A 57 -7.41 -11.54 6.31
CA GLN A 57 -7.75 -10.14 6.11
C GLN A 57 -8.17 -9.89 4.66
N GLN A 58 -9.47 -10.06 4.41
CA GLN A 58 -10.06 -9.92 3.06
C GLN A 58 -9.88 -8.51 2.49
N ASP A 59 -9.83 -7.51 3.37
CA ASP A 59 -9.66 -6.11 2.97
C ASP A 59 -8.28 -5.80 2.38
N GLU A 60 -7.30 -6.71 2.47
CA GLU A 60 -5.97 -6.54 1.86
C GLU A 60 -5.86 -7.18 0.46
N VAL A 61 -6.83 -7.99 0.04
CA VAL A 61 -6.74 -8.85 -1.16
C VAL A 61 -6.78 -8.06 -2.47
N TRP A 62 -7.28 -6.82 -2.45
CA TRP A 62 -7.40 -5.95 -3.62
C TRP A 62 -6.14 -5.12 -3.91
N CYS A 63 -5.18 -5.07 -3.00
CA CYS A 63 -3.89 -4.39 -3.15
C CYS A 63 -2.95 -5.14 -4.11
#